data_AF-A0A2M7RDT2-F1
#
_entry.id   AF-A0A2M7RDT2-F1
#
_cell.length_a   1.000
_cell.length_b   1.000
_cell.length_c   1.000
_cell.angle_alpha   90.00
_cell.angle_beta   90.00
_cell.angle_gamma   90.00
#
_symmetry.space_group_name_H-M   'P 1'
#
loop_
_entity.id
_entity.type
_entity.pdbx_description
1 polymer ?
#
loop_
_entity_poly.entity_id
_entity_poly.type
_entity_poly.pdbx_seq_one_letter_code
_entity_poly.pdbx_strand_id
1 'polypeptide(L)'
;MNLEKWEEIKLNIKISFGVIDSGNEIKDLGDGHQRETDWLEFESPIGKVKLEYSTSPLVLDKRNNFSNRVGADTKMIYKYSDDEDVSYLKAYQWDQDQEEWKVIDAKSFS
;
A
#
# COMPACT_ATOMS: atom_id res chain seq x y z
N MET A 1 4.14 2.08 10.95
CA MET A 1 5.07 0.98 10.59
C MET A 1 6.45 1.63 10.43
N ASN A 2 7.58 0.94 10.61
CA ASN A 2 8.90 1.56 10.36
C ASN A 2 9.67 0.74 9.33
N LEU A 3 10.59 1.38 8.61
CA LEU A 3 11.37 0.75 7.54
C LEU A 3 12.15 -0.49 8.04
N GLU A 4 12.73 -0.42 9.24
CA GLU A 4 13.46 -1.55 9.84
C GLU A 4 12.59 -2.81 9.97
N LYS A 5 11.35 -2.65 10.42
CA LYS A 5 10.39 -3.77 10.52
C LYS A 5 10.04 -4.34 9.14
N TRP A 6 9.99 -3.50 8.11
CA TRP A 6 9.75 -3.96 6.75
C TRP A 6 10.92 -4.78 6.21
N GLU A 7 12.16 -4.34 6.43
CA GLU A 7 13.36 -5.11 6.07
C GLU A 7 13.41 -6.46 6.79
N GLU A 8 13.09 -6.51 8.08
CA GLU A 8 12.97 -7.76 8.83
C GLU A 8 11.91 -8.70 8.25
N ILE A 9 10.74 -8.18 7.88
CA ILE A 9 9.68 -8.96 7.24
C ILE A 9 10.18 -9.52 5.90
N LYS A 10 10.80 -8.70 5.04
CA LYS A 10 11.37 -9.15 3.77
C LYS A 10 12.40 -10.26 3.97
N LEU A 11 13.29 -10.11 4.96
CA LEU A 11 14.32 -11.10 5.27
C LEU A 11 13.69 -12.41 5.77
N ASN A 12 12.77 -12.33 6.72
CA ASN A 12 12.06 -13.50 7.26
C ASN A 12 11.30 -14.23 6.18
N ILE A 13 10.64 -13.51 5.27
CA ILE A 13 9.96 -14.10 4.13
C ILE A 13 10.95 -14.77 3.19
N LYS A 14 12.06 -14.13 2.82
CA LYS A 14 13.10 -14.75 1.97
C LYS A 14 13.69 -16.02 2.58
N ILE A 15 13.79 -16.10 3.90
CA ILE A 15 14.32 -17.27 4.63
C ILE A 15 13.25 -18.37 4.76
N SER A 16 12.02 -17.99 5.08
CA SER A 16 10.95 -18.93 5.44
C SER A 16 10.12 -19.37 4.24
N PHE A 17 10.01 -18.53 3.21
CA PHE A 17 9.13 -18.68 2.06
C PHE A 17 9.91 -18.43 0.76
N GLY A 18 9.50 -19.10 -0.31
CA GLY A 18 10.00 -18.80 -1.65
C GLY A 18 9.39 -17.49 -2.13
N VAL A 19 10.22 -16.47 -2.31
CA VAL A 19 9.80 -15.22 -2.98
C VAL A 19 9.56 -15.53 -4.45
N ILE A 20 8.35 -15.23 -4.92
CA ILE A 20 7.95 -15.35 -6.32
C ILE A 20 8.45 -14.14 -7.08
N ASP A 21 8.17 -12.95 -6.55
CA ASP A 21 8.49 -11.69 -7.22
C ASP A 21 8.64 -10.57 -6.20
N SER A 22 9.35 -9.51 -6.57
CA SER A 22 9.54 -8.33 -5.71
C SER A 22 9.90 -7.12 -6.56
N GLY A 23 9.47 -5.95 -6.15
CA GLY A 23 9.81 -4.71 -6.83
C GLY A 23 9.68 -3.48 -5.96
N ASN A 24 10.14 -2.37 -6.51
CA ASN A 24 9.99 -1.03 -5.93
C ASN A 24 9.39 -0.12 -7.00
N GLU A 25 8.35 0.62 -6.63
CA GLU A 25 7.68 1.60 -7.48
C GLU A 25 7.74 2.97 -6.81
N ILE A 26 8.22 3.97 -7.53
CA ILE A 26 8.17 5.37 -7.11
C ILE A 26 7.10 6.06 -7.93
N LYS A 27 6.09 6.59 -7.24
CA LYS A 27 4.96 7.30 -7.84
C LYS A 27 4.99 8.77 -7.46
N ASP A 28 5.02 9.63 -8.47
CA ASP A 28 4.86 11.07 -8.28
C ASP A 28 3.41 11.38 -7.87
N LEU A 29 3.24 12.06 -6.74
CA LEU A 29 1.94 12.43 -6.18
C LEU A 29 1.51 13.85 -6.57
N GLY A 30 2.36 14.60 -7.29
CA GLY A 30 2.20 16.02 -7.55
C GLY A 30 2.81 16.90 -6.45
N ASP A 31 2.97 18.19 -6.76
CA ASP A 31 3.53 19.21 -5.86
C ASP A 31 4.93 18.90 -5.30
N GLY A 32 5.71 18.06 -6.00
CA GLY A 32 7.07 17.67 -5.60
C GLY A 32 7.12 16.53 -4.58
N HIS A 33 5.97 15.96 -4.22
CA HIS A 33 5.88 14.81 -3.32
C HIS A 33 5.92 13.49 -4.08
N GLN A 34 6.62 12.51 -3.51
CA GLN A 34 6.73 11.16 -4.07
C GLN A 34 6.21 10.14 -3.07
N ARG A 35 5.65 9.06 -3.58
CA ARG A 35 5.32 7.85 -2.83
C ARG A 35 6.22 6.73 -3.31
N GLU A 36 7.00 6.18 -2.40
CA GLU A 36 7.75 4.95 -2.65
C GLU A 36 6.91 3.77 -2.19
N THR A 37 6.82 2.73 -3.01
CA THR A 37 6.08 1.50 -2.71
C THR A 37 6.95 0.30 -3.03
N ASP A 38 7.43 -0.36 -2.00
CA ASP A 38 8.07 -1.67 -2.10
C ASP A 38 7.02 -2.75 -2.05
N TRP A 39 7.11 -3.74 -2.92
CA TRP A 39 6.20 -4.87 -2.92
C TRP A 39 6.94 -6.20 -3.04
N LEU A 40 6.34 -7.23 -2.48
CA LEU A 40 6.90 -8.58 -2.39
C LEU A 40 5.78 -9.60 -2.53
N GLU A 41 5.92 -10.53 -3.47
CA GLU A 41 5.04 -11.67 -3.69
C GLU A 41 5.77 -12.96 -3.29
N PHE A 42 5.11 -13.81 -2.52
CA PHE A 42 5.68 -15.07 -2.05
C PHE A 42 4.61 -16.15 -1.92
N GLU A 43 5.05 -17.41 -2.01
CA GLU A 43 4.17 -18.55 -1.71
C GLU A 43 4.17 -18.86 -0.23
N SER A 44 2.97 -19.00 0.33
CA SER A 44 2.74 -19.43 1.71
C SER A 44 1.85 -20.67 1.73
N PRO A 45 1.76 -21.39 2.86
CA PRO A 45 0.85 -22.54 3.00
C PRO A 45 -0.62 -22.22 2.74
N ILE A 46 -1.01 -20.95 2.83
CA ILE A 46 -2.38 -20.46 2.57
C ILE A 46 -2.55 -19.92 1.14
N GLY A 47 -1.57 -20.11 0.26
CA GLY A 47 -1.57 -19.65 -1.12
C GLY A 47 -0.57 -18.50 -1.39
N LYS A 48 -0.76 -17.80 -2.51
CA LYS A 48 0.08 -16.67 -2.89
C LYS A 48 -0.29 -15.45 -2.06
N VAL A 49 0.72 -14.77 -1.52
CA VAL A 49 0.56 -13.57 -0.71
C VAL A 49 1.40 -12.46 -1.32
N LYS A 50 0.82 -11.27 -1.39
CA LYS A 50 1.50 -10.05 -1.81
C LYS A 50 1.53 -9.06 -0.64
N LEU A 51 2.68 -8.50 -0.35
CA LEU A 51 2.85 -7.41 0.60
C LEU A 51 3.26 -6.15 -0.14
N GLU A 52 2.69 -5.01 0.25
CA GLU A 52 3.03 -3.69 -0.27
C GLU A 52 3.32 -2.77 0.92
N TYR A 53 4.53 -2.24 0.98
CA TYR A 53 4.95 -1.23 1.92
C TYR A 53 5.10 0.10 1.19
N SER A 54 4.16 1.01 1.44
CA SER A 54 4.19 2.34 0.85
C SER A 54 4.61 3.38 1.88
N THR A 55 5.57 4.23 1.52
CA THR A 55 5.94 5.43 2.28
C THR A 55 5.53 6.65 1.47
N SER A 56 4.77 7.55 2.07
CA SER A 56 4.39 8.83 1.46
C SER A 56 4.19 9.90 2.52
N PRO A 57 4.26 11.19 2.16
CA PRO A 57 3.88 12.26 3.07
C PRO A 57 2.45 12.06 3.58
N LEU A 58 2.25 12.36 4.86
CA LEU A 58 0.97 12.25 5.55
C LEU A 58 -0.08 13.03 4.80
N VAL A 59 -1.19 12.38 4.44
CA VAL A 59 -2.34 13.11 3.90
C VAL A 59 -3.00 13.83 5.07
N LEU A 60 -2.76 15.14 5.18
CA LEU A 60 -3.29 15.98 6.26
C LEU A 60 -4.80 16.18 6.17
N ASP A 61 -5.34 16.21 4.96
CA ASP A 61 -6.76 16.46 4.75
C ASP A 61 -7.24 15.85 3.43
N LYS A 62 -8.40 15.18 3.47
CA LYS A 62 -9.14 14.74 2.29
C LYS A 62 -10.43 15.56 2.22
N ARG A 63 -10.38 16.69 1.53
CA ARG A 63 -11.59 17.49 1.29
C ARG A 63 -12.35 16.97 0.08
N ASN A 64 -13.42 16.23 0.34
CA ASN A 64 -14.45 15.99 -0.66
C ASN A 64 -15.24 17.28 -0.86
N ASN A 65 -14.91 18.08 -1.88
CA ASN A 65 -15.75 19.20 -2.24
C ASN A 65 -16.95 18.67 -3.03
N PHE A 66 -18.00 18.21 -2.31
CA PHE A 66 -19.30 17.89 -2.90
C PHE A 66 -19.91 19.17 -3.45
N SER A 67 -19.67 19.46 -4.73
CA SER A 67 -20.41 20.48 -5.45
C SER A 67 -21.69 19.84 -5.95
N ASN A 68 -22.82 20.10 -5.29
CA ASN A 68 -24.18 19.70 -5.69
C ASN A 68 -24.62 20.40 -6.99
N ARG A 69 -23.89 20.21 -8.08
CA ARG A 69 -24.23 20.66 -9.43
C ARG A 69 -24.05 19.51 -10.39
N VAL A 70 -25.16 19.10 -11.00
CA VAL A 70 -25.23 18.12 -12.10
C VAL A 70 -24.20 18.53 -13.16
N GLY A 71 -23.16 17.71 -13.34
CA GLY A 71 -22.12 17.89 -14.37
C GLY A 71 -20.72 18.31 -13.91
N ALA A 72 -20.41 18.30 -12.61
CA ALA A 72 -19.07 18.67 -12.12
C ALA A 72 -18.15 17.45 -11.94
N ASP A 73 -17.09 17.40 -12.74
CA ASP A 73 -15.94 16.50 -12.60
C ASP A 73 -15.42 16.48 -11.14
N THR A 74 -15.37 15.30 -10.54
CA THR A 74 -14.92 15.14 -9.15
C THR A 74 -13.40 15.19 -9.09
N LYS A 75 -12.84 16.38 -8.87
CA LYS A 75 -11.40 16.55 -8.64
C LYS A 75 -11.08 16.26 -7.17
N MET A 76 -10.53 15.07 -6.89
CA MET A 76 -9.98 14.74 -5.58
C MET A 76 -8.70 15.57 -5.37
N ILE A 77 -8.75 16.54 -4.45
CA ILE A 77 -7.57 17.31 -4.05
C ILE A 77 -7.02 16.68 -2.76
N TYR A 78 -5.87 16.01 -2.88
CA TYR A 78 -5.13 15.48 -1.75
C TYR A 78 -4.24 16.59 -1.20
N LYS A 79 -4.33 16.88 0.11
CA LYS A 79 -3.37 17.76 0.78
C LYS A 79 -2.36 16.89 1.54
N TYR A 80 -1.12 16.92 1.12
CA TYR A 80 0.00 16.21 1.76
C TYR A 80 0.66 17.11 2.82
N SER A 81 1.31 16.50 3.81
CA SER A 81 2.13 17.16 4.83
C SER A 81 3.52 17.38 4.28
N ASP A 82 4.09 18.55 4.50
CA ASP A 82 5.47 18.85 4.16
C ASP A 82 6.47 18.29 5.20
N ASP A 83 6.03 18.04 6.44
CA ASP A 83 6.92 17.72 7.58
C ASP A 83 6.74 16.29 8.15
N GLU A 84 5.63 15.61 7.82
CA GLU A 84 5.32 14.29 8.39
C GLU A 84 5.14 13.24 7.31
N ASP A 85 5.90 12.15 7.40
CA ASP A 85 5.74 10.97 6.56
C ASP A 85 4.95 9.87 7.25
N VAL A 86 4.18 9.12 6.47
CA VAL A 86 3.46 7.92 6.91
C VAL A 86 3.84 6.73 6.07
N SER A 87 3.89 5.59 6.74
CA SER A 87 4.10 4.31 6.10
C SER A 87 2.91 3.38 6.33
N TYR A 88 2.51 2.70 5.26
CA TYR A 88 1.41 1.76 5.25
C TYR A 88 1.93 0.41 4.78
N LEU A 89 1.63 -0.64 5.55
CA LEU A 89 1.77 -2.01 5.07
C LEU A 89 0.38 -2.51 4.68
N LYS A 90 0.23 -2.95 3.43
CA LYS A 90 -0.92 -3.72 2.95
C LYS A 90 -0.49 -5.14 2.65
N ALA A 91 -1.34 -6.07 3.01
CA ALA A 91 -1.19 -7.47 2.66
C ALA A 91 -2.36 -7.88 1.79
N TYR A 92 -2.11 -8.74 0.81
CA TYR A 92 -3.11 -9.29 -0.09
C TYR A 92 -2.91 -10.79 -0.18
N GLN A 93 -4.00 -11.53 -0.25
CA GLN A 93 -4.02 -12.96 -0.54
C GLN A 93 -4.62 -13.17 -1.92
N TRP A 94 -4.01 -14.03 -2.71
CA TRP A 94 -4.59 -14.45 -3.98
C TRP A 94 -5.79 -15.36 -3.71
N ASP A 95 -6.97 -14.93 -4.15
CA ASP A 95 -8.19 -15.74 -4.14
C ASP A 95 -8.24 -16.55 -5.44
N GLN A 96 -8.11 -17.87 -5.34
CA GLN A 96 -8.12 -18.75 -6.51
C GLN A 96 -9.50 -18.85 -7.16
N ASP A 97 -10.59 -18.67 -6.40
CA ASP A 97 -11.95 -18.79 -6.91
C ASP A 97 -12.37 -17.56 -7.71
N GLN A 98 -11.91 -16.38 -7.30
CA GLN A 98 -12.20 -15.11 -7.97
C GLN A 98 -11.09 -14.64 -8.91
N GLU A 99 -9.93 -15.31 -8.89
CA GLU A 99 -8.73 -14.92 -9.66
C GLU A 99 -8.33 -13.46 -9.39
N GLU A 100 -8.46 -13.02 -8.14
CA GLU A 100 -8.23 -11.64 -7.70
C GLU A 100 -7.42 -11.57 -6.39
N TRP A 101 -6.65 -10.49 -6.23
CA TRP A 101 -5.94 -10.18 -4.99
C TRP A 101 -6.91 -9.56 -3.96
N LYS A 102 -7.16 -10.24 -2.85
CA LYS A 102 -7.98 -9.74 -1.74
C LYS A 102 -7.13 -9.14 -0.64
N VAL A 103 -7.45 -7.91 -0.24
CA VAL A 103 -6.78 -7.21 0.87
C VAL A 103 -7.03 -7.97 2.18
N ILE A 104 -5.95 -8.32 2.87
CA ILE A 104 -5.97 -8.81 4.24
C ILE A 104 -5.94 -7.57 5.14
N ASP A 105 -7.12 -7.13 5.59
CA ASP A 105 -7.20 -6.02 6.53
C ASP A 105 -6.76 -6.50 7.92
N ALA A 106 -5.69 -5.93 8.47
CA ALA A 106 -5.16 -6.29 9.78
C ALA A 106 -6.18 -6.07 10.92
N LYS A 107 -7.24 -5.29 10.68
CA LYS A 107 -8.36 -5.12 11.62
C LYS A 107 -9.28 -6.34 11.71
N SER A 108 -9.15 -7.30 10.80
CA SER A 108 -9.98 -8.52 10.79
C SER A 108 -9.51 -9.60 11.79
N PHE A 109 -8.42 -9.35 12.53
CA PHE A 109 -7.88 -10.26 13.55
C PHE A 109 -8.20 -9.83 14.99
N SER A 110 -9.21 -8.98 15.21
CA SER A 110 -9.65 -8.58 16.56
C SER A 110 -10.58 -9.58 17.22
#